data_AF-A0A357TIH6-F1
#
_entry.id   AF-A0A357TIH6-F1
#
_cell.length_a   1.000
_cell.length_b   1.000
_cell.length_c   1.000
_cell.angle_alpha   90.00
_cell.angle_beta   90.00
_cell.angle_gamma   90.00
#
_symmetry.space_group_name_H-M   'P 1'
#
loop_
_entity.id
_entity.type
_entity.pdbx_description
1 polymer ?
#
loop_
_entity_poly.entity_id
_entity_poly.type
_entity_poly.pdbx_seq_one_letter_code
_entity_poly.pdbx_strand_id
1 'polypeptide(L)'
;MATVLDIPAESRSRKIDPFICHCFQVRASAIRAAIDAGATEMEQLLEKTSAGLGCGSCLCHIKRLLAGLPAECGPCAQCPGCGYVQGQCQCHAV
;
A
#
# COMPACT_ATOMS: atom_id res chain seq x y z
N MET A 1 -30.76 -17.21 -25.43
CA MET A 1 -29.29 -17.29 -25.40
C MET A 1 -28.80 -15.95 -24.87
N ALA A 2 -28.49 -15.85 -23.57
CA ALA A 2 -28.07 -14.59 -22.95
C ALA A 2 -26.56 -14.41 -23.15
N THR A 3 -26.19 -13.38 -23.91
CA THR A 3 -24.80 -12.98 -24.16
C THR A 3 -24.20 -12.37 -22.90
N VAL A 4 -22.97 -12.78 -22.55
CA VAL A 4 -22.19 -12.38 -21.37
C VAL A 4 -21.75 -10.90 -21.36
N LEU A 5 -22.36 -10.05 -22.19
CA LEU A 5 -21.97 -8.67 -22.43
C LEU A 5 -22.95 -7.69 -21.78
N ASP A 6 -23.10 -7.79 -20.47
CA ASP A 6 -23.56 -6.67 -19.64
C ASP A 6 -23.06 -6.87 -18.21
N ILE A 7 -21.73 -6.92 -18.05
CA ILE A 7 -21.15 -6.63 -16.74
C ILE A 7 -20.80 -5.13 -16.80
N PRO A 8 -21.66 -4.24 -16.28
CA PRO A 8 -21.34 -2.82 -16.23
C PRO A 8 -20.05 -2.63 -15.42
N ALA A 9 -19.22 -1.69 -15.89
CA ALA A 9 -17.93 -1.26 -15.31
C ALA A 9 -18.06 -0.60 -13.91
N GLU A 10 -19.15 -0.90 -13.19
CA GLU A 10 -19.65 -0.25 -12.01
C GLU A 10 -19.31 -1.02 -10.73
N SER A 11 -18.13 -1.66 -10.67
CA SER A 11 -17.49 -1.95 -9.38
C SER A 11 -16.91 -0.66 -8.83
N ARG A 12 -17.82 0.25 -8.45
CA ARG A 12 -17.57 1.57 -7.90
C ARG A 12 -16.54 1.45 -6.77
N SER A 13 -15.33 1.90 -7.10
CA SER A 13 -14.14 1.99 -6.25
C SER A 13 -14.43 2.78 -4.98
N ARG A 14 -15.13 2.19 -4.01
CA ARG A 14 -15.06 2.60 -2.62
C ARG A 14 -13.60 2.36 -2.25
N LYS A 15 -12.80 3.43 -2.19
CA LYS A 15 -11.40 3.36 -1.76
C LYS A 15 -11.42 2.68 -0.39
N ILE A 16 -11.10 1.39 -0.37
CA ILE A 16 -10.92 0.66 0.87
C ILE A 16 -9.72 1.33 1.54
N ASP A 17 -9.87 1.67 2.81
CA ASP A 17 -8.79 2.21 3.62
C ASP A 17 -8.22 1.09 4.50
N PRO A 18 -7.34 0.22 3.95
CA PRO A 18 -6.86 -0.95 4.64
C PRO A 18 -5.96 -0.56 5.81
N PHE A 19 -5.90 -1.44 6.81
CA PHE A 19 -4.84 -1.38 7.79
C PHE A 19 -3.50 -1.68 7.12
N ILE A 20 -2.54 -0.79 7.35
CA ILE A 20 -1.14 -0.96 6.94
C ILE A 20 -0.35 -1.56 8.09
N CYS A 21 -0.53 -1.03 9.31
CA CYS A 21 0.13 -1.55 10.51
C CYS A 21 -0.91 -2.10 11.48
N HIS A 22 -0.92 -3.42 11.68
CA HIS A 22 -1.79 -4.05 12.67
C HIS A 22 -1.31 -3.87 14.11
N CYS A 23 -0.01 -3.68 14.35
CA CYS A 23 0.50 -3.45 15.72
C CYS A 23 -0.07 -2.17 16.33
N PHE A 24 -0.12 -1.09 15.56
CA PHE A 24 -0.55 0.23 16.02
C PHE A 24 -1.86 0.69 15.37
N GLN A 25 -2.56 -0.22 14.68
CA GLN A 25 -3.85 0.04 14.03
C GLN A 25 -3.83 1.23 13.05
N VAL A 26 -2.74 1.39 12.31
CA VAL A 26 -2.54 2.50 11.36
C VAL A 26 -3.07 2.12 9.98
N ARG A 27 -3.84 3.01 9.37
CA ARG A 27 -4.46 2.84 8.05
C ARG A 27 -3.68 3.54 6.93
N ALA A 28 -3.97 3.18 5.69
CA ALA A 28 -3.33 3.76 4.51
C ALA A 28 -3.57 5.27 4.39
N SER A 29 -4.77 5.73 4.75
CA SER A 29 -5.15 7.14 4.80
C SER A 29 -4.29 7.96 5.77
N ALA A 30 -3.98 7.41 6.95
CA ALA A 30 -3.13 8.07 7.95
C ALA A 30 -1.69 8.25 7.44
N ILE A 31 -1.15 7.23 6.77
CA ILE A 31 0.16 7.33 6.10
C ILE A 31 0.11 8.38 4.99
N ARG A 32 -0.93 8.39 4.15
CA ARG A 32 -1.12 9.39 3.09
C ARG A 32 -1.20 10.81 3.66
N ALA A 33 -1.94 11.01 4.76
CA ALA A 33 -2.07 12.29 5.42
C ALA A 33 -0.73 12.78 5.99
N ALA A 34 0.10 11.88 6.52
CA ALA A 34 1.44 12.23 6.97
C ALA A 34 2.35 12.66 5.81
N ILE A 35 2.26 12.00 4.65
CA ILE A 35 2.98 12.38 3.42
C ILE A 35 2.52 13.76 2.92
N ASP A 36 1.20 13.99 2.87
CA ASP A 36 0.60 15.27 2.47
C ASP A 36 1.01 16.42 3.42
N ALA A 37 1.17 16.11 4.71
CA ALA A 37 1.71 17.01 5.71
C ALA A 37 3.24 17.22 5.63
N GLY A 38 3.91 16.67 4.61
CA GLY A 38 5.32 16.91 4.30
C GLY A 38 6.30 15.81 4.74
N ALA A 39 5.83 14.63 5.20
CA ALA A 39 6.73 13.53 5.48
C ALA A 39 7.25 12.89 4.19
N THR A 40 8.53 13.13 3.87
CA THR A 40 9.19 12.61 2.66
C THR A 40 10.07 11.40 2.91
N GLU A 41 10.37 11.10 4.18
CA GLU A 41 11.29 10.03 4.57
C GLU A 41 10.62 9.01 5.49
N MET A 42 11.16 7.78 5.50
CA MET A 42 10.66 6.69 6.33
C MET A 42 10.68 7.03 7.83
N GLU A 43 11.77 7.61 8.33
CA GLU A 43 11.89 7.96 9.76
C GLU A 43 10.78 8.92 10.20
N GLN A 44 10.53 9.98 9.41
CA GLN A 44 9.48 10.95 9.68
C GLN A 44 8.08 10.30 9.73
N LEU A 45 7.82 9.31 8.88
CA LEU A 45 6.58 8.54 8.87
C LEU A 45 6.44 7.64 10.10
N LEU A 46 7.51 6.97 10.50
CA LEU A 46 7.56 6.14 11.70
C LEU A 46 7.32 6.99 12.96
N GLU A 47 7.93 8.17 13.04
CA GLU A 47 7.74 9.10 14.14
C GLU A 47 6.30 9.64 14.20
N LYS A 48 5.74 10.06 13.05
CA LYS A 48 4.39 10.64 12.99
C LYS A 48 3.26 9.64 13.19
N THR A 49 3.44 8.39 12.75
CA THR A 49 2.35 7.40 12.71
C THR A 49 2.57 6.19 13.60
N SER A 50 3.77 6.02 14.16
CA SER A 50 4.23 4.82 14.88
C SER A 50 4.24 3.52 14.04
N ALA A 51 3.76 3.56 12.80
CA ALA A 51 3.74 2.40 11.92
C ALA A 51 5.18 1.96 11.58
N GLY A 52 5.50 0.69 11.83
CA GLY A 52 6.83 0.13 11.56
C GLY A 52 7.70 -0.10 12.79
N LEU A 53 7.35 0.47 13.95
CA LEU A 53 8.09 0.32 15.21
C LEU A 53 7.81 -0.98 15.98
N GLY A 54 6.87 -1.80 15.49
CA GLY A 54 6.45 -3.06 16.10
C GLY A 54 7.13 -4.25 15.43
N CYS A 55 6.33 -5.11 14.77
CA CYS A 55 6.87 -6.28 14.05
C CYS A 55 7.56 -5.95 12.70
N GLY A 56 7.46 -4.71 12.21
CA GLY A 56 8.11 -4.27 10.97
C GLY A 56 7.50 -4.79 9.65
N SER A 57 6.52 -5.69 9.66
CA SER A 57 5.92 -6.26 8.44
C SER A 57 5.33 -5.21 7.49
N CYS A 58 4.83 -4.11 8.07
CA CYS A 58 4.24 -3.00 7.33
C CYS A 58 5.26 -2.08 6.61
N LEU A 59 6.57 -2.18 6.90
CA LEU A 59 7.59 -1.26 6.38
C LEU A 59 7.64 -1.25 4.84
N CYS A 60 7.48 -2.41 4.21
CA CYS A 60 7.44 -2.50 2.75
C CYS A 60 6.24 -1.74 2.16
N HIS A 61 5.07 -1.86 2.79
CA HIS A 61 3.85 -1.17 2.38
C HIS A 61 3.97 0.36 2.55
N ILE A 62 4.61 0.82 3.63
CA ILE A 62 4.84 2.25 3.89
C ILE A 62 5.79 2.84 2.84
N LYS A 63 6.91 2.16 2.53
CA LYS A 63 7.85 2.58 1.46
C LYS A 63 7.15 2.73 0.12
N ARG A 64 6.23 1.82 -0.21
CA ARG A 64 5.43 1.92 -1.44
C ARG A 64 4.54 3.14 -1.46
N LEU A 65 3.83 3.42 -0.37
CA LEU A 65 2.99 4.61 -0.26
C LEU A 65 3.82 5.90 -0.40
N LEU A 66 5.03 5.92 0.16
CA LEU A 66 5.98 7.03 0.03
C LEU A 66 6.41 7.23 -1.43
N ALA A 67 6.68 6.14 -2.16
CA ALA A 67 6.98 6.16 -3.60
C ALA A 67 5.74 6.41 -4.50
N GLY A 68 4.58 6.75 -3.94
CA GLY A 68 3.34 6.98 -4.69
C GLY A 68 2.66 5.71 -5.24
N LEU A 69 3.12 4.52 -4.83
CA LEU A 69 2.60 3.22 -5.25
C LEU A 69 1.45 2.75 -4.33
N PRO A 70 0.59 1.81 -4.79
CA PRO A 70 -0.40 1.19 -3.91
C PRO A 70 0.27 0.42 -2.77
N ALA A 71 -0.36 0.43 -1.59
CA ALA A 71 0.19 -0.21 -0.39
C ALA A 71 0.46 -1.70 -0.61
N GLU A 72 -0.49 -2.42 -1.21
CA GLU A 72 -0.35 -3.83 -1.54
C GLU A 72 0.64 -4.04 -2.70
N CYS A 73 1.52 -5.02 -2.53
CA CYS A 73 2.18 -5.67 -3.66
C CYS A 73 1.15 -6.65 -4.24
N GLY A 74 0.85 -6.52 -5.53
CA GLY A 74 -0.21 -7.28 -6.18
C GLY A 74 -0.06 -8.81 -6.06
N PRO A 75 -1.01 -9.59 -6.61
CA PRO A 75 -0.98 -11.05 -6.54
C PRO A 75 0.35 -11.62 -7.07
N CYS A 76 0.68 -12.85 -6.63
CA CYS A 76 1.98 -13.51 -6.77
C CYS A 76 2.62 -13.54 -8.17
N ALA A 77 1.90 -13.13 -9.22
CA ALA A 77 2.36 -13.10 -10.59
C ALA A 77 3.17 -11.86 -10.99
N GLN A 78 2.96 -10.66 -10.44
CA GLN A 78 3.76 -9.46 -10.77
C GLN A 78 3.39 -8.28 -9.84
N CYS A 79 4.40 -7.63 -9.25
CA CYS A 79 4.18 -6.36 -8.56
C CYS A 79 3.79 -5.24 -9.57
N PRO A 80 2.64 -4.57 -9.45
CA PRO A 80 2.22 -3.52 -10.38
C PRO A 80 3.07 -2.24 -10.30
N GLY A 81 3.98 -2.15 -9.32
CA GLY A 81 4.92 -1.03 -9.20
C GLY A 81 6.31 -1.30 -9.78
N CYS A 82 6.77 -2.56 -9.86
CA CYS A 82 8.13 -2.88 -10.32
C CYS A 82 8.23 -4.07 -11.29
N GLY A 83 7.14 -4.77 -11.58
CA GLY A 83 7.07 -5.82 -12.61
C GLY A 83 7.60 -7.22 -12.23
N TYR A 84 7.98 -7.50 -10.97
CA TYR A 84 8.63 -8.78 -10.59
C TYR A 84 7.69 -9.78 -9.86
N VAL A 85 7.90 -11.09 -10.09
CA VAL A 85 7.15 -12.26 -9.54
C VAL A 85 7.55 -12.58 -8.10
N GLN A 86 6.56 -12.89 -7.26
CA GLN A 86 6.67 -12.95 -5.79
C GLN A 86 7.23 -14.26 -5.25
N GLY A 87 8.57 -14.38 -5.23
CA GLY A 87 9.27 -15.30 -4.33
C GLY A 87 10.24 -14.61 -3.36
N GLN A 88 10.69 -13.39 -3.70
CA GLN A 88 11.73 -12.64 -2.97
C GLN A 88 11.56 -11.12 -3.17
N CYS A 89 10.45 -10.51 -2.75
CA CYS A 89 10.30 -9.04 -2.83
C CYS A 89 11.38 -8.36 -1.97
N GLN A 90 12.50 -8.04 -2.59
CA GLN A 90 13.50 -7.05 -2.18
C GLN A 90 13.08 -5.72 -2.79
N CYS A 91 11.87 -5.27 -2.46
CA CYS A 91 11.30 -4.09 -3.08
C CYS A 91 12.12 -2.84 -2.69
N HIS A 92 13.06 -2.46 -3.57
CA HIS A 92 13.88 -1.24 -3.53
C HIS A 92 13.08 -0.04 -4.07
N ALA A 93 11.82 0.12 -3.65
CA ALA A 93 11.11 1.37 -3.90
C ALA A 93 11.91 2.47 -3.19
N VAL A 94 12.78 3.12 -3.95
CA VAL A 94 13.51 4.35 -3.63
C VAL A 94 12.71 5.50 -4.24
#